data_AF-A0A6B8VUL5-F1
#
_entry.id   AF-A0A6B8VUL5-F1
#
_cell.length_a   1.000
_cell.length_b   1.000
_cell.length_c   1.000
_cell.angle_alpha   90.00
_cell.angle_beta   90.00
_cell.angle_gamma   90.00
#
_symmetry.space_group_name_H-M   'P 1'
#
loop_
_entity.id
_entity.type
_entity.pdbx_description
1 polymer ?
#
loop_
_entity_poly.entity_id
_entity_poly.type
_entity_poly.pdbx_seq_one_letter_code
_entity_poly.pdbx_strand_id
1 'polypeptide(L)'
;MLGTMDLVSEATRRREAAAGQWQQLSGGVSACAMAKSGVSFPAAKLAEGKVAALGELLRALRRPEDAIQETEILRGVRTTWEENLAEAQRTGKSRDWIAYLTGGVDELSELGD
;
A
#
# COMPACT_ATOMS: atom_id res chain seq x y z
N MET A 1 1.40 15.16 26.63
CA MET A 1 0.60 15.45 25.43
C MET A 1 1.46 15.04 24.24
N LEU A 2 1.42 13.76 23.86
CA LEU A 2 2.16 13.24 22.71
C LEU A 2 1.48 13.83 21.47
N GLY A 3 2.22 14.65 20.73
CA GLY A 3 1.68 15.40 19.59
C GLY A 3 1.11 14.46 18.54
N THR A 4 -0.08 14.78 18.04
CA THR A 4 -0.69 14.16 16.88
C THR A 4 0.33 14.18 15.75
N MET A 5 0.86 13.02 15.37
CA MET A 5 1.77 12.95 14.24
C MET A 5 0.98 13.27 12.98
N ASP A 6 1.50 14.19 12.18
CA ASP A 6 0.97 14.55 10.87
C ASP A 6 0.89 13.30 9.97
N LEU A 7 -0.29 13.06 9.38
CA LEU A 7 -0.58 11.88 8.55
C LEU A 7 0.37 11.80 7.36
N VAL A 8 0.74 12.94 6.76
CA VAL A 8 1.67 13.00 5.63
C VAL A 8 3.05 12.50 6.07
N SER A 9 3.54 12.99 7.20
CA SER A 9 4.83 12.57 7.77
C SER A 9 4.86 11.08 8.12
N GLU A 10 3.80 10.55 8.73
CA GLU A 10 3.73 9.14 9.09
C GLU A 10 3.61 8.23 7.87
N ALA A 11 2.74 8.56 6.91
CA ALA A 11 2.61 7.84 5.65
C ALA A 11 3.93 7.84 4.86
N THR A 12 4.69 8.95 4.90
CA THR A 12 6.01 9.04 4.26
C THR A 12 7.00 8.06 4.91
N ARG A 13 7.13 8.07 6.24
CA ARG A 13 8.04 7.16 6.95
C ARG A 13 7.71 5.69 6.72
N ARG A 14 6.43 5.32 6.84
CA ARG A 14 5.97 3.95 6.60
C ARG A 14 6.25 3.50 5.15
N ARG A 15 6.11 4.42 4.18
CA ARG A 15 6.40 4.12 2.78
C ARG A 15 7.87 3.85 2.55
N GLU A 16 8.75 4.63 3.17
CA GLU A 16 10.20 4.40 3.11
C GLU A 16 10.58 3.05 3.73
N ALA A 17 10.01 2.72 4.90
CA ALA A 17 10.22 1.44 5.55
C ALA A 17 9.75 0.26 4.67
N ALA A 18 8.56 0.35 4.09
CA ALA A 18 8.02 -0.65 3.18
C ALA A 18 8.88 -0.80 1.91
N ALA A 19 9.42 0.31 1.38
CA ALA A 19 10.32 0.27 0.22
C ALA A 19 11.64 -0.44 0.56
N GLY A 20 12.19 -0.21 1.75
CA GLY A 20 13.35 -0.94 2.26
C GLY A 20 13.08 -2.44 2.37
N GLN A 21 11.94 -2.83 2.94
CA GLN A 21 11.53 -4.25 3.03
C GLN A 21 11.35 -4.88 1.65
N TRP A 22 10.71 -4.18 0.72
CA TRP A 22 10.52 -4.65 -0.65
C TRP A 22 11.86 -4.89 -1.36
N GLN A 23 12.82 -3.98 -1.20
CA GLN A 23 14.15 -4.11 -1.81
C GLN A 23 14.92 -5.31 -1.23
N GLN A 24 14.82 -5.54 0.08
CA GLN A 24 15.43 -6.71 0.73
C GLN A 24 14.80 -8.02 0.27
N LEU A 25 13.47 -8.10 0.23
CA LEU A 25 12.72 -9.31 -0.10
C LEU A 25 12.77 -9.68 -1.59
N SER A 26 12.90 -8.70 -2.47
CA SER A 26 13.06 -8.92 -3.91
C SER A 26 14.48 -9.33 -4.30
N GLY A 27 15.44 -9.31 -3.37
CA GLY A 27 16.84 -9.63 -3.65
C GLY A 27 17.47 -8.68 -4.68
N GLY A 28 16.98 -7.45 -4.78
CA GLY A 28 17.40 -6.47 -5.79
C GLY A 28 16.87 -6.74 -7.21
N VAL A 29 15.99 -7.73 -7.39
CA VAL A 29 15.35 -8.04 -8.67
C VAL A 29 14.17 -7.08 -8.89
N SER A 30 14.04 -6.55 -10.11
CA SER A 30 12.94 -5.63 -10.42
C SER A 30 11.57 -6.32 -10.36
N ALA A 31 10.52 -5.55 -10.04
CA ALA A 31 9.13 -6.04 -10.07
C ALA A 31 8.76 -6.72 -11.40
N CYS A 32 9.23 -6.16 -12.53
CA CYS A 32 9.01 -6.73 -13.85
C CYS A 32 9.71 -8.08 -14.04
N ALA A 33 10.95 -8.21 -13.54
CA ALA A 33 11.68 -9.47 -13.60
C ALA A 33 11.06 -10.55 -12.69
N MET A 34 10.57 -10.18 -11.49
CA MET A 34 9.81 -11.09 -10.63
C MET A 34 8.54 -11.59 -11.33
N ALA A 35 7.75 -10.70 -11.92
CA ALA A 35 6.54 -11.07 -12.64
C ALA A 35 6.80 -12.01 -13.83
N LYS A 36 7.93 -11.84 -14.53
CA LYS A 36 8.32 -12.69 -15.67
C LYS A 36 8.89 -14.05 -15.24
N SER A 37 9.37 -14.17 -14.00
CA SER A 37 9.99 -15.42 -13.53
C SER A 37 9.00 -16.57 -13.35
N GLY A 38 7.70 -16.26 -13.24
CA GLY A 38 6.65 -17.26 -12.93
C GLY A 38 6.72 -17.80 -11.50
N VAL A 39 7.69 -17.36 -10.70
CA VAL A 39 7.83 -17.69 -9.28
C VAL A 39 7.01 -16.71 -8.46
N SER A 40 6.26 -17.22 -7.49
CA SER A 40 5.47 -16.41 -6.56
C SER A 40 6.36 -15.85 -5.46
N PHE A 41 6.22 -14.54 -5.17
CA PHE A 41 6.95 -13.86 -4.08
C PHE A 41 6.00 -13.14 -3.13
N PRO A 42 5.19 -13.85 -2.32
CA PRO A 42 4.12 -13.23 -1.54
C PRO A 42 4.60 -12.15 -0.57
N ALA A 43 5.72 -12.37 0.12
CA ALA A 43 6.27 -11.39 1.07
C ALA A 43 6.74 -10.10 0.39
N ALA A 44 7.43 -10.23 -0.75
CA ALA A 44 7.83 -9.06 -1.54
C ALA A 44 6.59 -8.34 -2.09
N LYS A 45 5.56 -9.07 -2.52
CA LYS A 45 4.31 -8.48 -3.02
C LYS A 45 3.52 -7.75 -1.93
N LEU A 46 3.47 -8.26 -0.70
CA LEU A 46 2.91 -7.55 0.44
C LEU A 46 3.62 -6.19 0.62
N ALA A 47 4.96 -6.18 0.68
CA ALA A 47 5.74 -4.95 0.82
C ALA A 47 5.54 -3.99 -0.37
N GLU A 48 5.44 -4.51 -1.59
CA GLU A 48 5.14 -3.73 -2.80
C GLU A 48 3.77 -3.05 -2.69
N GLY A 49 2.77 -3.78 -2.18
CA GLY A 49 1.43 -3.28 -1.90
C GLY A 49 1.43 -2.10 -0.93
N LYS A 50 2.14 -2.25 0.19
CA LYS A 50 2.34 -1.20 1.20
C LYS A 50 2.90 0.09 0.57
N VAL A 51 3.97 -0.05 -0.23
CA VAL A 51 4.61 1.08 -0.92
C VAL A 51 3.66 1.79 -1.88
N ALA A 52 2.89 1.01 -2.64
CA ALA A 52 1.98 1.53 -3.64
C ALA A 52 0.79 2.26 -3.00
N ALA A 53 0.14 1.65 -2.00
CA ALA A 53 -0.98 2.21 -1.27
C ALA A 53 -0.62 3.53 -0.57
N LEU A 54 0.49 3.56 0.16
CA LEU A 54 0.96 4.79 0.81
C LEU A 54 1.37 5.86 -0.22
N GLY A 55 1.94 5.45 -1.35
CA GLY A 55 2.25 6.37 -2.45
C GLY A 55 1.01 6.98 -3.10
N GLU A 56 -0.10 6.25 -3.13
CA GLU A 56 -1.41 6.75 -3.58
C GLU A 56 -2.01 7.72 -2.57
N LEU A 57 -2.03 7.37 -1.28
CA LEU A 57 -2.45 8.26 -0.21
C LEU A 57 -1.69 9.59 -0.23
N LEU A 58 -0.36 9.54 -0.29
CA LEU A 58 0.47 10.76 -0.34
C LEU A 58 0.18 11.64 -1.55
N ARG A 59 -0.18 11.04 -2.70
CA ARG A 59 -0.58 11.80 -3.90
C ARG A 59 -1.94 12.45 -3.71
N ALA A 60 -2.88 11.78 -3.06
CA ALA A 60 -4.20 12.33 -2.75
C ALA A 60 -4.09 13.47 -1.72
N LEU A 61 -3.30 13.31 -0.67
CA LEU A 61 -3.04 14.34 0.35
C LEU A 61 -2.34 15.59 -0.21
N ARG A 62 -1.55 15.46 -1.28
CA ARG A 62 -0.93 16.60 -1.99
C ARG A 62 -1.89 17.41 -2.85
N ARG A 63 -3.07 16.86 -3.17
CA ARG A 63 -4.11 17.52 -3.96
C ARG A 63 -5.37 17.63 -3.10
N PRO A 64 -5.31 18.31 -1.94
CA PRO A 64 -6.51 18.51 -1.16
C PRO A 64 -7.48 19.32 -2.02
N GLU A 65 -8.66 18.78 -2.29
CA GLU A 65 -9.80 19.64 -2.58
C GLU A 65 -10.04 20.41 -1.28
N ASP A 66 -10.23 21.74 -1.37
CA ASP A 66 -10.11 22.71 -0.27
C ASP A 66 -11.05 22.48 0.95
N ALA A 67 -11.78 21.36 1.01
CA ALA A 67 -12.69 20.98 2.08
C ALA A 67 -12.58 19.52 2.57
N ILE A 68 -11.78 18.64 1.93
CA ILE A 68 -11.72 17.23 2.33
C ILE A 68 -10.70 17.02 3.45
N GLN A 69 -11.13 16.43 4.56
CA GLN A 69 -10.25 16.11 5.68
C GLN A 69 -9.29 14.96 5.32
N GLU A 70 -8.06 15.01 5.83
CA GLU A 70 -7.04 13.97 5.59
C GLU A 70 -7.51 12.56 5.96
N THR A 71 -8.30 12.44 7.03
CA THR A 71 -8.90 11.17 7.48
C THR A 71 -9.95 10.63 6.51
N GLU A 72 -10.66 11.52 5.80
CA GLU A 72 -11.60 11.15 4.75
C GLU A 72 -10.87 10.71 3.49
N ILE A 73 -9.76 11.37 3.14
CA ILE A 73 -8.85 10.93 2.06
C ILE A 73 -8.31 9.53 2.36
N LEU A 74 -7.80 9.28 3.57
CA LEU A 74 -7.33 7.97 4.00
C LEU A 74 -8.41 6.90 3.85
N ARG A 75 -9.62 7.19 4.34
CA ARG A 75 -10.76 6.26 4.24
C ARG A 75 -11.09 5.94 2.80
N GLY A 76 -11.15 6.96 1.93
CA GLY A 76 -11.46 6.78 0.52
C GLY A 76 -10.45 5.87 -0.19
N VAL A 77 -9.15 6.13 0.01
CA VAL A 77 -8.08 5.29 -0.57
C VAL A 77 -8.16 3.87 -0.02
N ARG A 78 -8.37 3.69 1.29
CA ARG A 78 -8.52 2.36 1.91
C ARG A 78 -9.69 1.59 1.30
N THR A 79 -10.86 2.21 1.19
CA THR A 79 -12.05 1.57 0.62
C THR A 79 -11.83 1.10 -0.82
N THR A 80 -11.18 1.91 -1.67
CA THR A 80 -10.82 1.48 -3.04
C THR A 80 -9.91 0.26 -3.04
N TRP A 81 -8.95 0.18 -2.12
CA TRP A 81 -8.06 -0.98 -2.00
C TRP A 81 -8.78 -2.23 -1.49
N GLU A 82 -9.68 -2.09 -0.52
CA GLU A 82 -10.54 -3.17 0.01
C GLU A 82 -11.44 -3.75 -1.10
N GLU A 83 -12.08 -2.88 -1.89
CA GLU A 83 -12.92 -3.29 -3.03
C GLU A 83 -12.11 -4.05 -4.08
N ASN A 84 -10.92 -3.56 -4.42
CA ASN A 84 -10.02 -4.24 -5.35
C ASN A 84 -9.57 -5.61 -4.83
N LEU A 85 -9.29 -5.73 -3.53
CA LEU A 85 -8.94 -6.99 -2.89
C LEU A 85 -10.09 -8.00 -2.96
N ALA A 86 -11.31 -7.57 -2.61
CA ALA A 86 -12.51 -8.39 -2.69
C ALA A 86 -12.76 -8.86 -4.14
N GLU A 87 -12.61 -7.97 -5.12
CA GLU A 87 -12.73 -8.28 -6.53
C GLU A 87 -11.71 -9.33 -6.99
N ALA A 88 -10.45 -9.15 -6.59
CA ALA A 88 -9.35 -10.04 -6.94
C ALA A 88 -9.58 -11.46 -6.39
N GLN A 89 -10.06 -11.56 -5.15
CA GLN A 89 -10.40 -12.83 -4.52
C GLN A 89 -11.58 -13.51 -5.25
N ARG A 90 -12.64 -12.74 -5.55
CA ARG A 90 -13.84 -13.24 -6.23
C ARG A 90 -13.56 -13.74 -7.65
N THR A 91 -12.67 -13.07 -8.38
CA THR A 91 -12.31 -13.42 -9.76
C THR A 91 -11.14 -14.38 -9.89
N GLY A 92 -10.61 -14.88 -8.76
CA GLY A 92 -9.52 -15.86 -8.75
C GLY A 92 -8.21 -15.32 -9.33
N LYS A 93 -7.87 -14.06 -9.04
CA LYS A 93 -6.57 -13.49 -9.44
C LYS A 93 -5.42 -14.24 -8.78
N SER A 94 -4.21 -14.05 -9.32
CA SER A 94 -3.02 -14.75 -8.83
C SER A 94 -2.75 -14.45 -7.35
N ARG A 95 -2.10 -15.39 -6.67
CA ARG A 95 -1.69 -15.24 -5.25
C ARG A 95 -0.85 -14.00 -5.02
N ASP A 96 0.02 -13.66 -5.97
CA ASP A 96 0.86 -12.46 -5.92
C ASP A 96 0.05 -11.18 -6.03
N TRP A 97 -1.02 -11.18 -6.83
CA TRP A 97 -1.92 -10.03 -6.94
C TRP A 97 -2.75 -9.83 -5.66
N ILE A 98 -3.25 -10.93 -5.09
CA ILE A 98 -3.95 -10.89 -3.80
C ILE A 98 -2.99 -10.40 -2.70
N ALA A 99 -1.76 -10.91 -2.63
CA ALA A 99 -0.76 -10.47 -1.66
C ALA A 99 -0.42 -8.99 -1.80
N TYR A 100 -0.30 -8.48 -3.05
CA TYR A 100 -0.11 -7.06 -3.30
C TYR A 100 -1.26 -6.21 -2.73
N LEU A 101 -2.51 -6.59 -2.99
CA LEU A 101 -3.67 -5.85 -2.50
C LEU A 101 -3.81 -5.93 -0.97
N THR A 102 -3.60 -7.11 -0.39
CA THR A 102 -3.60 -7.31 1.06
C THR A 102 -2.59 -6.41 1.76
N GLY A 103 -1.36 -6.32 1.24
CA GLY A 103 -0.33 -5.48 1.86
C GLY A 103 -0.72 -4.00 1.91
N GLY A 104 -1.39 -3.50 0.87
CA GLY A 104 -1.89 -2.13 0.87
C GLY A 104 -3.08 -1.91 1.82
N VAL A 105 -4.04 -2.84 1.86
CA VAL A 105 -5.20 -2.75 2.78
C VAL A 105 -4.75 -2.78 4.23
N ASP A 106 -3.86 -3.70 4.60
CA ASP A 106 -3.37 -3.84 5.97
C ASP A 106 -2.69 -2.54 6.43
N GLU A 107 -1.81 -1.98 5.60
CA GLU A 107 -1.06 -0.76 5.94
C GLU A 107 -1.94 0.48 6.05
N LEU A 108 -2.94 0.63 5.17
CA LEU A 108 -3.89 1.74 5.25
C LEU A 108 -4.84 1.60 6.45
N SER A 109 -5.09 0.37 6.92
CA SER A 109 -5.87 0.11 8.13
C SER A 109 -5.07 0.49 9.37
N GLU A 110 -3.84 -0.01 9.48
CA GLU A 110 -2.91 0.30 10.59
C GLU A 110 -2.54 1.79 10.70
N LEU A 111 -2.67 2.56 9.61
CA LEU A 111 -2.42 3.99 9.62
C LEU A 111 -3.62 4.80 10.13
N GLY A 112 -4.83 4.22 10.08
CA GLY A 112 -6.08 4.87 10.48
C GLY A 112 -6.58 4.51 11.88
N ASP A 113 -5.93 3.55 12.55
CA ASP A 113 -6.19 3.13 13.94
C ASP A 113 -5.37 3.96 14.95
#